data_AF-A0A836Z2K1-F1
#
_entry.id   AF-A0A836Z2K1-F1
#
_cell.length_a   1.000
_cell.length_b   1.000
_cell.length_c   1.000
_cell.angle_alpha   90.00
_cell.angle_beta   90.00
_cell.angle_gamma   90.00
#
_symmetry.space_group_name_H-M   'P 1'
#
loop_
_entity.id
_entity.type
_entity.pdbx_description
1 polymer ?
#
loop_
_entity_poly.entity_id
_entity_poly.type
_entity_poly.pdbx_seq_one_letter_code
_entity_poly.pdbx_strand_id
1 'polypeptide(L)'
;MPLAIDPALTTSVDQQLLALQKKLPQKHKQIMFNAAVRHNQTIYYSYTMLDSKRNQNNFNVTAAKKDLQQNCHQPLTRRMLLGGFNFVYVYTFQDHSQVSVLLSGEDCH
;
A
#
# COMPACT_ATOMS: atom_id res chain seq x y z
N MET A 1 -23.88 6.99 7.28
CA MET A 1 -23.25 6.49 8.53
C MET A 1 -21.90 5.91 8.15
N PRO A 2 -20.78 6.30 8.77
CA PRO A 2 -19.51 5.63 8.48
C PRO A 2 -19.66 4.18 8.95
N LEU A 3 -19.47 3.23 8.03
CA LEU A 3 -19.48 1.81 8.34
C LEU A 3 -18.39 1.58 9.40
N ALA A 4 -18.80 1.22 10.61
CA ALA A 4 -17.87 0.79 11.64
C ALA A 4 -17.19 -0.47 11.12
N ILE A 5 -15.89 -0.37 10.84
CA ILE A 5 -15.09 -1.51 10.38
C ILE A 5 -15.14 -2.60 11.45
N ASP A 6 -15.31 -3.84 11.01
CA ASP A 6 -15.29 -5.01 11.87
C ASP A 6 -14.03 -5.02 12.77
N PRO A 7 -14.19 -5.00 14.12
CA PRO A 7 -13.06 -5.04 15.05
C PRO A 7 -12.17 -6.27 14.90
N ALA A 8 -12.75 -7.41 14.52
CA ALA A 8 -12.01 -8.65 14.28
C ALA A 8 -11.14 -8.52 13.02
N LEU A 9 -11.65 -7.86 11.98
CA LEU A 9 -10.89 -7.56 10.77
C LEU A 9 -9.72 -6.62 11.09
N THR A 10 -9.97 -5.56 11.86
CA THR A 10 -8.92 -4.61 12.30
C THR A 10 -7.81 -5.33 13.07
N THR A 11 -8.18 -6.19 14.02
CA THR A 11 -7.21 -6.97 14.81
C THR A 11 -6.38 -7.92 13.93
N SER A 12 -7.01 -8.61 12.98
CA SER A 12 -6.31 -9.49 12.05
C SER A 12 -5.30 -8.72 11.19
N VAL A 13 -5.69 -7.54 10.70
CA VAL A 13 -4.83 -6.66 9.90
C VAL A 13 -3.62 -6.19 10.71
N ASP A 14 -3.81 -5.77 11.96
CA ASP A 14 -2.70 -5.34 12.82
C ASP A 14 -1.70 -6.46 13.07
N GLN A 15 -2.17 -7.68 13.32
CA GLN A 15 -1.30 -8.84 13.50
C GLN A 15 -0.48 -9.12 12.23
N GLN A 16 -1.08 -9.00 11.06
CA GLN A 16 -0.37 -9.17 9.79
C GLN A 16 0.65 -8.06 9.55
N LEU A 17 0.30 -6.80 9.85
CA LEU A 17 1.24 -5.68 9.73
C LEU A 17 2.42 -5.83 10.68
N LEU A 18 2.20 -6.26 11.93
CA LEU A 18 3.28 -6.58 12.87
C LEU A 18 4.17 -7.71 12.35
N ALA A 19 3.59 -8.77 11.81
CA ALA A 19 4.35 -9.87 11.21
C ALA A 19 5.14 -9.42 9.97
N LEU A 20 4.59 -8.51 9.18
CA LEU A 20 5.24 -7.93 8.01
C LEU A 20 6.39 -7.02 8.41
N GLN A 21 6.18 -6.12 9.37
CA GLN A 21 7.20 -5.19 9.89
C GLN A 21 8.45 -5.92 10.39
N LYS A 22 8.30 -7.07 11.04
CA LYS A 22 9.44 -7.90 11.50
C LYS A 22 10.35 -8.37 10.37
N LYS A 23 9.85 -8.39 9.13
CA LYS A 23 10.62 -8.81 7.96
C LYS A 23 11.16 -7.63 7.16
N LEU A 24 10.85 -6.38 7.52
CA LEU A 24 11.28 -5.16 6.84
C LEU A 24 12.57 -4.59 7.49
N PRO A 25 13.39 -3.85 6.73
CA PRO A 25 13.25 -3.54 5.31
C PRO A 25 13.58 -4.73 4.39
N GLN A 26 12.92 -4.82 3.23
CA GLN A 26 13.21 -5.84 2.21
C GLN A 26 13.55 -5.22 0.87
N LYS A 27 14.62 -5.71 0.23
CA LYS A 27 14.97 -5.32 -1.13
C LYS A 27 14.42 -6.32 -2.13
N HIS A 28 13.65 -5.85 -3.10
CA HIS A 28 13.23 -6.63 -4.26
C HIS A 28 13.60 -5.89 -5.55
N LYS A 29 14.59 -6.42 -6.29
CA LYS A 29 15.13 -5.79 -7.51
C LYS A 29 15.58 -4.34 -7.23
N GLN A 30 14.92 -3.37 -7.86
CA GLN A 30 15.20 -1.93 -7.75
C GLN A 30 14.24 -1.20 -6.80
N ILE A 31 13.55 -1.94 -5.92
CA ILE A 31 12.61 -1.37 -4.94
C ILE A 31 13.00 -1.88 -3.55
N MET A 32 13.07 -0.97 -2.59
CA MET A 32 13.24 -1.29 -1.17
C MET A 32 11.91 -1.04 -0.46
N PHE A 33 11.34 -2.07 0.13
CA PHE A 33 10.16 -1.96 0.98
C PHE A 33 10.61 -1.65 2.40
N ASN A 34 10.27 -0.46 2.90
CA ASN A 34 10.81 0.09 4.14
C ASN A 34 9.90 -0.15 5.34
N ALA A 35 8.60 0.15 5.17
CA ALA A 35 7.65 0.17 6.28
C ALA A 35 6.23 -0.12 5.80
N ALA A 36 5.44 -0.70 6.69
CA ALA A 36 4.00 -0.88 6.52
C ALA A 36 3.33 -0.47 7.83
N VAL A 37 2.57 0.61 7.84
CA VAL A 37 1.95 1.18 9.06
C VAL A 37 0.49 1.48 8.83
N ARG A 38 -0.35 1.28 9.84
CA ARG A 38 -1.76 1.66 9.79
C ARG A 38 -1.99 2.95 10.57
N HIS A 39 -2.69 3.89 9.96
CA HIS A 39 -3.29 5.04 10.63
C HIS A 39 -4.80 4.98 10.41
N ASN A 40 -5.55 4.71 11.49
CA ASN A 40 -6.99 4.48 11.43
C ASN A 40 -7.36 3.40 10.42
N GLN A 41 -8.09 3.75 9.36
CA GLN A 41 -8.57 2.83 8.33
C GLN A 41 -7.65 2.81 7.10
N THR A 42 -6.53 3.53 7.14
CA THR A 42 -5.60 3.64 6.02
C THR A 42 -4.28 2.98 6.35
N ILE A 43 -3.81 2.11 5.48
CA ILE A 43 -2.54 1.40 5.59
C ILE A 43 -1.56 2.02 4.61
N TYR A 44 -0.44 2.49 5.13
CA TYR A 44 0.63 3.14 4.39
C TYR A 44 1.77 2.16 4.19
N TYR A 45 2.13 1.94 2.94
CA TYR A 45 3.28 1.14 2.54
C TYR A 45 4.35 2.06 1.96
N SER A 46 5.50 2.11 2.61
CA SER A 46 6.61 2.98 2.22
C SER A 46 7.65 2.22 1.43
N TYR A 47 7.94 2.68 0.22
CA TYR A 47 8.93 2.10 -0.69
C TYR A 47 9.98 3.14 -1.09
N THR A 48 11.23 2.72 -1.23
CA THR A 48 12.28 3.52 -1.87
C THR A 48 12.61 2.93 -3.23
N MET A 49 12.50 3.73 -4.28
CA MET A 49 12.96 3.38 -5.62
C MET A 49 14.48 3.54 -5.68
N LEU A 50 15.17 2.45 -5.96
CA LEU A 50 16.64 2.40 -6.07
C LEU A 50 17.13 2.68 -7.49
N ASP A 51 16.22 2.82 -8.46
CA ASP A 51 16.53 3.21 -9.82
C ASP A 51 16.70 4.74 -9.90
N SER A 52 17.94 5.19 -10.10
CA SER A 52 18.30 6.61 -10.23
C SER A 52 17.69 7.28 -11.46
N LYS A 53 17.23 6.50 -12.44
CA LYS A 53 16.54 7.02 -13.62
C LYS A 53 15.08 7.34 -13.35
N ARG A 54 14.50 6.88 -12.24
CA ARG A 54 13.10 7.13 -11.88
C ARG A 54 12.97 8.28 -10.89
N ASN A 55 11.96 9.12 -11.12
CA ASN A 55 11.56 10.22 -10.25
C ASN A 55 10.04 10.45 -10.40
N GLN A 56 9.50 11.41 -9.63
CA GLN A 56 8.07 11.74 -9.71
C GLN A 56 7.60 12.12 -11.13
N ASN A 57 8.46 12.73 -11.96
CA ASN A 57 8.07 13.25 -13.28
C ASN A 57 7.91 12.15 -14.33
N ASN A 58 8.60 11.01 -14.16
CA ASN A 58 8.51 9.89 -15.09
C ASN A 58 7.81 8.65 -14.49
N PHE A 59 7.38 8.74 -13.24
CA PHE A 59 6.61 7.69 -12.61
C PHE A 59 5.15 7.70 -13.08
N ASN A 60 4.74 6.62 -13.74
CA ASN A 60 3.36 6.48 -14.22
C ASN A 60 2.44 5.96 -13.10
N VAL A 61 1.84 6.88 -12.36
CA VAL A 61 0.85 6.59 -11.29
C VAL A 61 -0.30 5.73 -11.80
N THR A 62 -0.82 6.03 -13.00
CA THR A 62 -1.96 5.30 -13.57
C THR A 62 -1.61 3.85 -13.85
N ALA A 63 -0.42 3.58 -14.40
CA ALA A 63 0.06 2.22 -14.61
C ALA A 63 0.27 1.49 -13.28
N ALA A 64 0.94 2.13 -12.32
CA ALA A 64 1.13 1.55 -10.99
C ALA A 64 -0.22 1.24 -10.30
N LYS A 65 -1.20 2.13 -10.43
CA LYS A 65 -2.55 1.92 -9.88
C LYS A 65 -3.25 0.73 -10.53
N LYS A 66 -3.15 0.57 -11.86
CA LYS A 66 -3.68 -0.62 -12.57
C LYS A 66 -3.02 -1.92 -12.11
N ASP A 67 -1.72 -1.92 -11.88
CA ASP A 67 -1.03 -3.09 -11.35
C ASP A 67 -1.49 -3.41 -9.92
N LEU A 68 -1.67 -2.39 -9.08
CA LEU A 68 -2.18 -2.54 -7.72
C LEU A 68 -3.65 -3.02 -7.67
N GLN A 69 -4.47 -2.65 -8.66
CA GLN A 69 -5.84 -3.16 -8.79
C GLN A 69 -5.86 -4.68 -9.00
N GLN A 70 -4.78 -5.32 -9.48
CA GLN A 70 -4.72 -6.77 -9.50
C GLN A 70 -4.81 -7.39 -8.10
N ASN A 71 -4.42 -6.64 -7.05
CA ASN A 71 -4.58 -7.10 -5.67
C ASN A 71 -6.06 -7.20 -5.27
N CYS A 72 -7.00 -6.55 -5.98
CA CYS A 72 -8.43 -6.73 -5.78
C CYS A 72 -8.89 -8.18 -6.04
N HIS A 73 -8.13 -8.98 -6.79
CA HIS A 73 -8.41 -10.40 -6.97
C HIS A 73 -8.02 -11.25 -5.75
N GLN A 74 -7.20 -10.72 -4.84
CA GLN A 74 -6.84 -11.41 -3.61
C GLN A 74 -7.99 -11.31 -2.60
N PRO A 75 -8.54 -12.44 -2.10
CA PRO A 75 -9.72 -12.44 -1.25
C PRO A 75 -9.60 -11.57 0.00
N LEU A 76 -8.43 -11.57 0.63
CA LEU A 76 -8.15 -10.79 1.84
C LEU A 76 -8.11 -9.28 1.54
N THR A 77 -7.35 -8.87 0.52
CA THR A 77 -7.23 -7.48 0.10
C THR A 77 -8.59 -6.91 -0.30
N ARG A 78 -9.38 -7.67 -1.06
CA ARG A 78 -10.75 -7.30 -1.42
C ARG A 78 -11.63 -7.12 -0.19
N ARG A 79 -11.57 -8.06 0.76
CA ARG A 79 -12.35 -7.97 2.02
C ARG A 79 -11.96 -6.75 2.84
N MET A 80 -10.68 -6.38 2.87
CA MET A 80 -10.22 -5.17 3.55
C MET A 80 -10.76 -3.91 2.86
N LEU A 81 -10.62 -3.81 1.54
CA LEU A 81 -11.05 -2.65 0.75
C LEU A 81 -12.57 -2.45 0.79
N LEU A 82 -13.35 -3.52 0.61
CA LEU A 82 -14.80 -3.49 0.76
C LEU A 82 -15.24 -3.29 2.22
N GLY A 83 -14.37 -3.65 3.18
CA GLY A 83 -14.56 -3.43 4.61
C GLY A 83 -14.25 -2.01 5.07
N GLY A 84 -13.88 -1.09 4.16
CA GLY A 84 -13.61 0.32 4.46
C GLY A 84 -12.14 0.66 4.68
N PHE A 85 -11.22 -0.29 4.52
CA PHE A 85 -9.78 0.03 4.54
C PHE A 85 -9.33 0.67 3.24
N ASN A 86 -8.34 1.55 3.34
CA ASN A 86 -7.63 2.13 2.20
C ASN A 86 -6.15 1.73 2.24
N PHE A 87 -5.55 1.54 1.08
CA PHE A 87 -4.11 1.31 0.95
C PHE A 87 -3.45 2.49 0.24
N VAL A 88 -2.41 3.05 0.85
CA VAL A 88 -1.60 4.13 0.28
C VAL A 88 -0.19 3.62 0.09
N TYR A 89 0.25 3.57 -1.17
CA TYR A 89 1.60 3.15 -1.55
C TYR A 89 2.43 4.40 -1.78
N VAL A 90 3.39 4.67 -0.91
CA VAL A 90 4.27 5.84 -0.96
C VAL A 90 5.61 5.42 -1.55
N TYR A 91 5.94 5.96 -2.72
CA TYR A 91 7.21 5.74 -3.41
C TYR A 91 8.11 6.97 -3.24
N THR A 92 9.23 6.79 -2.53
CA THR A 92 10.29 7.79 -2.40
C THR A 92 11.40 7.50 -3.41
N PHE A 93 11.78 8.50 -4.19
CA PHE A 93 12.84 8.40 -5.19
C PHE A 93 14.18 8.90 -4.62
N GLN A 94 15.27 8.65 -5.36
CA GLN A 94 16.62 9.05 -4.91
C GLN A 94 16.81 10.57 -4.83
N ASP A 95 16.05 11.34 -5.60
CA ASP A 95 16.02 12.81 -5.54
C ASP A 95 15.15 13.35 -4.39
N HIS A 96 14.71 12.47 -3.48
CA HIS A 96 13.80 12.76 -2.37
C HIS A 96 12.38 13.18 -2.78
N SER A 97 12.05 13.17 -4.08
CA SER A 97 10.66 13.31 -4.52
C SER A 97 9.83 12.11 -4.07
N GLN A 98 8.52 12.33 -3.92
CA GLN A 98 7.60 11.30 -3.46
C GLN A 98 6.34 11.28 -4.30
N VAL A 99 5.84 10.07 -4.55
CA VAL A 99 4.54 9.85 -5.19
C VAL A 99 3.74 8.87 -4.34
N SER A 100 2.48 9.19 -4.11
CA SER A 100 1.55 8.31 -3.39
C SER A 100 0.48 7.78 -4.35
N VAL A 101 0.19 6.49 -4.25
CA VAL A 101 -0.89 5.84 -5.01
C VAL A 101 -1.92 5.30 -4.02
N LEU A 102 -3.15 5.78 -4.12
CA LEU A 102 -4.28 5.31 -3.32
C LEU A 102 -5.00 4.17 -4.06
N LEU A 103 -5.23 3.08 -3.33
CA LEU A 103 -6.13 2.00 -3.70
C LEU A 103 -7.24 1.93 -2.63
N SER A 104 -8.48 2.15 -3.05
CA SER A 104 -9.68 2.10 -2.19
C SER A 104 -10.65 1.02 -2.65
N GLY A 105 -11.75 0.82 -1.91
CA GLY A 105 -12.84 -0.07 -2.31
C GLY A 105 -13.40 0.21 -3.71
N GLU A 106 -13.48 1.48 -4.11
CA GLU A 106 -14.00 1.90 -5.42
C GLU A 106 -13.14 1.41 -6.58
N ASP A 107 -11.85 1.17 -6.33
CA ASP A 107 -10.92 0.66 -7.34
C ASP A 107 -11.06 -0.85 -7.60
N CYS A 108 -11.84 -1.55 -6.78
CA CYS A 108 -12.08 -2.99 -6.85
C CYS A 108 -13.52 -3.38 -7.25
N HIS A 109 -14.28 -2.42 -7.80
CA HIS A 109 -15.65 -2.62 -8.28
C HIS A 109 -15.71 -3.13 -9.71
#